data_AF-A0A3D0Z7V1-F1
#
_entry.id   AF-A0A3D0Z7V1-F1
#
_cell.length_a   1.000
_cell.length_b   1.000
_cell.length_c   1.000
_cell.angle_alpha   90.00
_cell.angle_beta   90.00
_cell.angle_gamma   90.00
#
_symmetry.space_group_name_H-M   'P 1'
#
loop_
_entity.id
_entity.type
_entity.pdbx_description
1 polymer ?
#
loop_
_entity_poly.entity_id
_entity_poly.type
_entity_poly.pdbx_seq_one_letter_code
_entity_poly.pdbx_strand_id
1 'polypeptide(L)'
;MQQNEFEQILETACAKLTLEAREKIFPSSAQFEQRTREVLRDLTAQHHEVEIDFNPHPQAFPDIAVGSFGVEVKFTLNDTWRSVANSVLETNRIETVEKIYLIFGKMGGTPEVKWDDYEKSVIHVRTSHVPRFEVEITAEHSLFTLMGIKYNDFRVLPMEEKMRYIRDYARSRLKKGERLWWLEDNEDAEHTLPIQARLYTTLSTEEKTKLRAEAVILCPSIVKSGRSKNKYDDAVLYLLTYHGVICHQARDLFSAGSVANPDNDDEGGIYIERALKLIENEMIEAALNMDDDLFIEYWGESVPPEQRIGKWLEKADAVACDWMPSKSLFLRYAEK
;
A
#
# COMPACT_ATOMS: atom_id res chain seq x y z
N MET A 1 5.66 35.87 18.88
CA MET A 1 6.20 34.74 19.68
C MET A 1 7.23 34.02 18.82
N GLN A 2 8.42 33.70 19.34
CA GLN A 2 9.45 32.97 18.58
C GLN A 2 9.29 31.45 18.71
N GLN A 3 9.89 30.67 17.80
CA GLN A 3 9.78 29.20 17.80
C GLN A 3 10.26 28.59 19.13
N ASN A 4 11.46 28.95 19.60
CA ASN A 4 12.03 28.41 20.84
C ASN A 4 11.18 28.74 22.07
N GLU A 5 10.55 29.92 22.08
CA GLU A 5 9.64 30.35 23.14
C GLU A 5 8.37 29.49 23.13
N PHE A 6 7.82 29.20 21.95
CA PHE A 6 6.66 28.33 21.82
C PHE A 6 6.97 26.88 22.21
N GLU A 7 8.15 26.36 21.86
CA GLU A 7 8.58 25.02 22.27
C GLU A 7 8.71 24.90 23.80
N GLN A 8 9.14 25.95 24.50
CA GLN A 8 9.14 25.99 25.97
C GLN A 8 7.71 26.01 26.56
N ILE A 9 6.76 26.67 25.88
CA ILE A 9 5.34 26.64 26.25
C ILE A 9 4.79 25.22 26.08
N LEU A 10 5.11 24.53 24.98
CA LEU A 10 4.71 23.14 24.74
C LEU A 10 5.27 22.18 25.80
N GLU A 11 6.54 22.35 26.16
CA GLU A 11 7.19 21.57 27.23
C GLU A 11 6.46 21.75 28.56
N THR A 12 6.17 23.01 28.92
CA THR A 12 5.45 23.36 30.16
C THR A 12 4.02 22.80 30.15
N ALA A 13 3.33 22.90 29.00
CA ALA A 13 1.99 22.36 28.82
C ALA A 13 1.98 20.84 28.99
N CYS A 14 2.91 20.12 28.35
CA CYS A 14 3.01 18.66 28.44
C CYS A 14 3.34 18.20 29.86
N ALA A 15 4.22 18.90 30.57
CA ALA A 15 4.54 18.60 31.96
C ALA A 15 3.29 18.73 32.86
N LYS A 16 2.53 19.82 32.71
CA LYS A 16 1.29 20.05 33.46
C LYS A 16 0.22 18.99 33.14
N LEU A 17 -0.04 18.74 31.86
CA LEU A 17 -1.02 17.74 31.43
C LEU A 17 -0.62 16.32 31.83
N THR A 18 0.68 16.01 31.89
CA THR A 18 1.20 14.72 32.40
C THR A 18 0.90 14.56 33.89
N LEU A 19 1.12 15.59 34.70
CA LEU A 19 0.79 15.55 36.13
C LEU A 19 -0.71 15.31 36.33
N GLU A 20 -1.56 16.08 35.62
CA GLU A 20 -3.02 15.91 35.66
C GLU A 20 -3.45 14.49 35.25
N ALA A 21 -2.90 13.96 34.15
CA ALA A 21 -3.21 12.62 33.64
C ALA A 21 -2.79 11.49 34.61
N ARG A 22 -1.72 11.70 35.38
CA ARG A 22 -1.24 10.74 36.40
C ARG A 22 -2.08 10.75 37.67
N GLU A 23 -2.63 11.90 38.04
CA GLU A 23 -3.60 12.00 39.13
C GLU A 23 -4.94 11.38 38.74
N LYS A 24 -5.43 11.72 37.54
CA LYS A 24 -6.67 11.21 36.98
C LYS A 24 -6.61 11.20 35.46
N ILE A 25 -6.73 10.02 34.87
CA ILE A 25 -6.72 9.88 33.42
C ILE A 25 -7.83 10.70 32.75
N PHE A 26 -7.51 11.29 31.60
CA PHE A 26 -8.51 11.89 30.73
C PHE A 26 -9.36 10.78 30.09
N PRO A 27 -10.70 10.87 30.13
CA PRO A 27 -11.56 9.78 29.67
C PRO A 27 -11.82 9.81 28.16
N SER A 28 -11.56 10.93 27.47
CA SER A 28 -11.79 11.06 26.03
C SER A 28 -10.86 12.07 25.36
N SER A 29 -10.73 11.94 24.03
CA SER A 29 -9.98 12.87 23.19
C SER A 29 -10.51 14.30 23.31
N ALA A 30 -11.84 14.49 23.28
CA ALA A 30 -12.46 15.80 23.37
C ALA A 30 -12.13 16.51 24.70
N GLN A 31 -12.13 15.78 25.83
CA GLN A 31 -11.77 16.37 27.13
C GLN A 31 -10.28 16.71 27.20
N PHE A 32 -9.42 15.86 26.64
CA PHE A 32 -7.99 16.12 26.58
C PHE A 32 -7.65 17.33 25.68
N GLU A 33 -8.29 17.43 24.52
CA GLU A 33 -8.13 18.56 23.59
C GLU A 33 -8.61 19.87 24.22
N GLN A 34 -9.81 19.87 24.81
CA GLN A 34 -10.34 21.03 25.52
C GLN A 34 -9.41 21.47 26.65
N ARG A 35 -8.87 20.52 27.43
CA ARG A 35 -7.92 20.84 28.48
C ARG A 35 -6.61 21.39 27.93
N THR A 36 -6.15 20.87 26.78
CA THR A 36 -4.97 21.39 26.08
C THR A 36 -5.19 22.85 25.65
N ARG A 37 -6.37 23.21 25.12
CA ARG A 37 -6.72 24.60 24.79
C ARG A 37 -6.64 25.52 26.01
N GLU A 38 -7.19 25.08 27.15
CA GLU A 38 -7.17 25.85 28.39
C GLU A 38 -5.74 26.08 28.90
N VAL A 39 -4.91 25.04 28.91
CA VAL A 39 -3.53 25.12 29.36
C VAL A 39 -2.71 26.03 28.45
N LEU A 40 -2.87 25.90 27.13
CA LEU A 40 -2.18 26.78 26.18
C LEU A 40 -2.62 28.23 26.34
N ARG A 41 -3.93 28.49 26.49
CA ARG A 41 -4.46 29.85 26.70
C ARG A 41 -3.85 30.49 27.94
N ASP A 42 -3.79 29.75 29.04
CA ASP A 42 -3.23 30.26 30.29
C ASP A 42 -1.73 30.56 30.15
N LEU A 43 -0.98 29.70 29.45
CA LEU A 43 0.46 29.88 29.21
C LEU A 43 0.77 30.99 28.19
N THR A 44 -0.15 31.29 27.27
CA THR A 44 0.01 32.35 26.27
C THR A 44 -0.66 33.66 26.66
N ALA A 45 -1.22 33.78 27.86
CA ALA A 45 -2.01 34.94 28.29
C ALA A 45 -1.26 36.29 28.20
N GLN A 46 0.08 36.27 28.28
CA GLN A 46 0.93 37.46 28.12
C GLN A 46 1.06 37.94 26.66
N HIS A 47 0.69 37.11 25.69
CA HIS A 47 0.73 37.42 24.27
C HIS A 47 -0.65 37.87 23.77
N HIS A 48 -0.89 39.18 23.83
CA HIS A 48 -2.18 39.80 23.48
C HIS A 48 -2.62 39.58 22.02
N GLU A 49 -1.70 39.19 21.13
CA GLU A 49 -1.98 38.87 19.72
C GLU A 49 -2.40 37.40 19.51
N VAL A 50 -2.34 36.56 20.56
CA VAL A 50 -2.69 35.15 20.50
C VAL A 50 -4.10 34.96 21.04
N GLU A 51 -5.03 34.64 20.15
CA GLU A 51 -6.39 34.23 20.49
C GLU A 51 -6.57 32.74 20.21
N ILE A 52 -6.97 31.98 21.23
CA ILE A 52 -7.25 30.54 21.10
C ILE A 52 -8.76 30.35 20.97
N ASP A 53 -9.18 29.80 19.84
CA ASP A 53 -10.57 29.46 19.57
C ASP A 53 -10.99 28.19 20.35
N PHE A 54 -12.12 28.29 21.04
CA PHE A 54 -12.76 27.19 21.77
C PHE A 54 -13.93 26.56 21.01
N ASN A 55 -14.35 27.13 19.89
CA ASN A 55 -15.40 26.60 19.03
C ASN A 55 -14.93 26.49 17.56
N PRO A 56 -13.81 25.79 17.29
CA PRO A 56 -13.29 25.68 15.94
C PRO A 56 -14.24 24.89 15.04
N HIS A 57 -14.06 25.04 13.73
CA HIS A 57 -14.73 24.18 12.77
C HIS A 57 -14.37 22.70 13.03
N PRO A 58 -15.32 21.74 13.01
CA PRO A 58 -15.08 20.33 13.39
C PRO A 58 -14.04 19.56 12.56
N GLN A 59 -13.53 20.16 11.50
CA GLN A 59 -12.52 19.60 10.60
C GLN A 59 -11.35 20.56 10.37
N ALA A 60 -11.23 21.63 11.17
CA ALA A 60 -10.12 22.56 11.10
C ALA A 60 -8.79 21.83 11.31
N PHE A 61 -7.76 22.25 10.60
CA PHE A 61 -6.42 21.71 10.76
C PHE A 61 -5.40 22.85 10.85
N PRO A 62 -4.53 22.88 11.86
CA PRO A 62 -4.48 22.00 13.04
C PRO A 62 -5.64 22.24 14.02
N ASP A 63 -5.79 21.35 15.00
CA ASP A 63 -6.85 21.45 16.01
C ASP A 63 -6.84 22.81 16.75
N ILE A 64 -5.67 23.29 17.17
CA ILE A 64 -5.51 24.54 17.93
C ILE A 64 -4.56 25.48 17.21
N ALA A 65 -5.02 26.68 16.83
CA ALA A 65 -4.15 27.75 16.35
C ALA A 65 -3.66 28.63 17.52
N VAL A 66 -2.37 28.95 17.51
CA VAL A 66 -1.69 29.78 18.52
C VAL A 66 -0.79 30.79 17.79
N GLY A 67 -1.40 31.85 17.25
CA GLY A 67 -0.71 32.81 16.38
C GLY A 67 -0.26 32.16 15.06
N SER A 68 1.04 32.23 14.75
CA SER A 68 1.65 31.59 13.57
C SER A 68 1.96 30.09 13.77
N PHE A 69 1.77 29.58 14.99
CA PHE A 69 1.96 28.18 15.32
C PHE A 69 0.61 27.48 15.45
N GLY A 70 0.61 26.16 15.31
CA GLY A 70 -0.56 25.36 15.64
C GLY A 70 -0.20 24.04 16.27
N VAL A 71 -1.18 23.47 16.95
CA VAL A 71 -1.06 22.24 17.72
C VAL A 71 -2.13 21.26 17.22
N GLU A 72 -1.67 20.16 16.64
CA GLU A 72 -2.48 18.99 16.39
C GLU A 72 -2.51 18.16 17.69
N VAL A 73 -3.70 17.80 18.15
CA VAL A 73 -3.88 17.03 19.38
C VAL A 73 -4.20 15.57 19.05
N LYS A 74 -3.49 14.65 19.70
CA LYS A 74 -3.78 13.22 19.65
C LYS A 74 -3.94 12.65 21.04
N PHE A 75 -4.76 11.62 21.12
CA PHE A 75 -5.14 11.00 22.37
C PHE A 75 -5.32 9.50 22.17
N THR A 76 -4.89 8.70 23.14
CA THR A 76 -5.14 7.26 23.16
C THR A 76 -5.30 6.75 24.59
N LEU A 77 -6.18 5.77 24.75
CA LEU A 77 -6.31 4.99 25.98
C LEU A 77 -5.33 3.81 26.04
N ASN A 78 -4.70 3.46 24.92
CA ASN A 78 -3.75 2.37 24.81
C ASN A 78 -2.34 2.85 25.16
N ASP A 79 -1.44 1.91 25.47
CA ASP A 79 -0.03 2.21 25.72
C ASP A 79 0.74 2.29 24.39
N THR A 80 0.47 3.34 23.60
CA THR A 80 1.08 3.57 22.29
C THR A 80 1.26 5.05 22.00
N TRP A 81 2.32 5.40 21.26
CA TRP A 81 2.57 6.76 20.77
C TRP A 81 2.19 6.94 19.31
N ARG A 82 1.47 5.97 18.73
CA ARG A 82 1.10 5.94 17.31
C ARG A 82 -0.39 6.18 17.14
N SER A 83 -0.76 7.05 16.20
CA SER A 83 -2.16 7.32 15.89
C SER A 83 -2.36 7.77 14.44
N VAL A 84 -3.58 7.63 13.95
CA VAL A 84 -4.01 8.23 12.68
C VAL A 84 -4.27 9.72 12.90
N ALA A 85 -3.81 10.54 11.97
CA ALA A 85 -3.93 11.99 12.01
C ALA A 85 -4.84 12.53 10.90
N ASN A 86 -4.61 13.78 10.51
CA ASN A 86 -5.35 14.52 9.49
C ASN A 86 -5.23 13.90 8.09
N SER A 87 -6.11 14.37 7.22
CA SER A 87 -6.12 14.05 5.79
C SER A 87 -4.91 14.68 5.09
N VAL A 88 -4.37 13.95 4.10
CA VAL A 88 -3.33 14.42 3.18
C VAL A 88 -3.79 15.65 2.37
N LEU A 89 -5.10 15.81 2.19
CA LEU A 89 -5.70 16.97 1.50
C LEU A 89 -5.57 18.27 2.29
N GLU A 90 -5.67 18.22 3.62
CA GLU A 90 -5.71 19.39 4.49
C GLU A 90 -6.76 20.46 4.10
N THR A 91 -7.96 20.04 3.67
CA THR A 91 -8.98 20.94 3.06
C THR A 91 -9.39 22.14 3.92
N ASN A 92 -9.41 22.00 5.25
CA ASN A 92 -9.79 23.09 6.15
C ASN A 92 -8.58 23.57 6.97
N ARG A 93 -7.44 23.77 6.29
CA ARG A 93 -6.24 24.29 6.94
C ARG A 93 -6.45 25.74 7.38
N ILE A 94 -5.97 26.07 8.58
CA ILE A 94 -5.90 27.44 9.07
C ILE A 94 -4.67 28.11 8.42
N GLU A 95 -4.90 29.00 7.45
CA GLU A 95 -3.85 29.62 6.63
C GLU A 95 -2.85 30.47 7.43
N THR A 96 -3.25 30.99 8.59
CA THR A 96 -2.36 31.77 9.46
C THR A 96 -1.29 30.92 10.14
N VAL A 97 -1.43 29.58 10.13
CA VAL A 97 -0.50 28.67 10.79
C VAL A 97 0.61 28.22 9.84
N GLU A 98 1.82 28.68 10.14
CA GLU A 98 3.05 28.38 9.39
C GLU A 98 3.71 27.08 9.84
N LYS A 99 3.68 26.80 11.16
CA LYS A 99 4.35 25.64 11.76
C LYS A 99 3.44 24.89 12.72
N ILE A 100 3.40 23.57 12.58
CA ILE A 100 2.52 22.68 13.37
C ILE A 100 3.38 21.81 14.29
N TYR A 101 2.91 21.65 15.52
CA TYR A 101 3.42 20.71 16.51
C TYR A 101 2.35 19.69 16.84
N LEU A 102 2.78 18.50 17.26
CA LEU A 102 1.89 17.45 17.73
C LEU A 102 1.95 17.41 19.26
N ILE A 103 0.81 17.50 19.96
CA ILE A 103 0.69 17.12 21.37
C ILE A 103 -0.06 15.79 21.45
N PHE A 104 0.56 14.77 22.05
CA PHE A 104 -0.03 13.46 22.18
C PHE A 104 -0.20 13.12 23.67
N GLY A 105 -1.43 12.86 24.12
CA GLY A 105 -1.73 12.25 25.41
C GLY A 105 -1.91 10.73 25.33
N LYS A 106 -1.05 9.98 26.01
CA LYS A 106 -1.13 8.52 26.15
C LYS A 106 -1.58 8.15 27.56
N MET A 107 -2.77 7.57 27.70
CA MET A 107 -3.33 7.19 29.02
C MET A 107 -3.07 5.73 29.40
N GLY A 108 -2.67 4.89 28.45
CA GLY A 108 -2.32 3.49 28.72
C GLY A 108 -0.93 3.36 29.34
N GLY A 109 -0.72 2.30 30.12
CA GLY A 109 0.53 2.09 30.86
C GLY A 109 0.71 3.16 31.94
N THR A 110 1.86 3.85 31.93
CA THR A 110 2.05 5.07 32.72
C THR A 110 1.55 6.28 31.92
N PRO A 111 0.52 7.01 32.39
CA PRO A 111 0.01 8.19 31.71
C PRO A 111 1.11 9.25 31.52
N GLU A 112 1.20 9.75 30.29
CA GLU A 112 2.20 10.72 29.87
C GLU A 112 1.68 11.53 28.68
N VAL A 113 2.10 12.79 28.62
CA VAL A 113 1.82 13.70 27.52
C VAL A 113 3.15 14.21 26.97
N LYS A 114 3.32 14.12 25.65
CA LYS A 114 4.53 14.57 24.96
C LYS A 114 4.16 15.46 23.78
N TRP A 115 5.13 16.26 23.36
CA TRP A 115 5.06 17.00 22.11
C TRP A 115 6.22 16.66 21.20
N ASP A 116 6.04 16.89 19.90
CA ASP A 116 7.10 16.80 18.89
C ASP A 116 6.74 17.69 17.68
N ASP A 117 7.71 17.91 16.79
CA ASP A 117 7.49 18.60 15.51
C ASP A 117 6.62 17.73 14.59
N TYR A 118 5.52 18.29 14.08
CA TYR A 118 4.53 17.51 13.31
C TYR A 118 5.15 16.87 12.06
N GLU A 119 6.00 17.61 11.33
CA GLU A 119 6.67 17.09 10.13
C GLU A 119 7.57 15.90 10.47
N LYS A 120 8.21 15.90 11.64
CA LYS A 120 9.03 14.78 12.11
C LYS A 120 8.20 13.59 12.58
N SER A 121 7.03 13.85 13.15
CA SER A 121 6.15 12.81 13.67
C SER A 121 5.38 12.04 12.61
N VAL A 122 5.17 12.57 11.41
CA VAL A 122 4.47 11.83 10.34
C VAL A 122 5.36 10.70 9.83
N ILE A 123 4.95 9.45 10.06
CA ILE A 123 5.74 8.24 9.73
C ILE A 123 5.22 7.47 8.51
N HIS A 124 3.93 7.59 8.23
CA HIS A 124 3.27 6.78 7.21
C HIS A 124 1.99 7.46 6.70
N VAL A 125 1.44 6.92 5.61
CA VAL A 125 0.16 7.34 5.04
C VAL A 125 -0.73 6.13 4.84
N ARG A 126 -1.92 6.17 5.42
CA ARG A 126 -2.96 5.16 5.21
C ARG A 126 -3.73 5.53 3.96
N THR A 127 -3.41 4.87 2.86
CA THR A 127 -4.12 5.02 1.59
C THR A 127 -5.51 4.39 1.72
N SER A 128 -6.54 5.24 1.75
CA SER A 128 -7.96 4.85 1.71
C SER A 128 -8.69 5.81 0.75
N HIS A 129 -10.03 5.77 0.70
CA HIS A 129 -10.83 6.76 -0.05
C HIS A 129 -10.55 8.22 0.36
N VAL A 130 -10.09 8.44 1.60
CA VAL A 130 -9.51 9.70 2.07
C VAL A 130 -8.17 9.37 2.71
N PRO A 131 -7.04 9.52 2.00
CA PRO A 131 -5.72 9.23 2.56
C PRO A 131 -5.44 10.07 3.80
N ARG A 132 -4.97 9.43 4.87
CA ARG A 132 -4.63 10.09 6.15
C ARG A 132 -3.21 9.79 6.56
N PHE A 133 -2.55 10.77 7.17
CA PHE A 133 -1.26 10.54 7.79
C PHE A 133 -1.39 9.66 9.03
N GLU A 134 -0.30 8.98 9.34
CA GLU A 134 -0.09 8.30 10.60
C GLU A 134 1.12 8.92 11.27
N VAL A 135 0.96 9.24 12.55
CA VAL A 135 1.96 9.95 13.35
C VAL A 135 2.44 9.09 14.50
N GLU A 136 3.70 9.30 14.87
CA GLU A 136 4.34 8.71 16.04
C GLU A 136 5.26 9.75 16.70
N ILE A 137 5.13 9.93 18.01
CA ILE A 137 6.07 10.78 18.78
C ILE A 137 7.43 10.08 18.79
N THR A 138 8.52 10.84 18.65
CA THR A 138 9.90 10.32 18.68
C THR A 138 10.20 9.29 17.58
N ALA A 139 9.61 9.48 16.40
CA ALA A 139 9.91 8.67 15.23
C ALA A 139 11.37 8.84 14.78
N GLU A 140 12.01 7.74 14.35
CA GLU A 140 13.39 7.78 13.83
C GLU A 140 13.50 8.52 12.49
N HIS A 141 12.52 8.30 11.62
CA HIS A 141 12.47 8.88 10.27
C HIS A 141 11.04 9.30 9.93
N SER A 142 10.90 10.53 9.43
CA SER A 142 9.61 11.00 8.90
C SER A 142 9.36 10.49 7.49
N LEU A 143 8.08 10.33 7.14
CA LEU A 143 7.60 10.05 5.79
C LEU A 143 8.18 11.03 4.77
N PHE A 144 8.23 12.32 5.13
CA PHE A 144 8.78 13.40 4.31
C PHE A 144 10.27 13.21 4.01
N THR A 145 11.05 12.78 5.02
CA THR A 145 12.47 12.41 4.83
C THR A 145 12.60 11.22 3.88
N LEU A 146 11.75 10.21 4.02
CA LEU A 146 11.75 9.01 3.16
C LEU A 146 11.31 9.32 1.73
N MET A 147 10.40 10.28 1.54
CA MET A 147 9.96 10.76 0.22
C MET A 147 10.92 11.78 -0.40
N GLY A 148 11.90 12.29 0.35
CA GLY A 148 12.85 13.30 -0.13
C GLY A 148 12.24 14.69 -0.36
N ILE A 149 11.14 15.04 0.31
CA ILE A 149 10.44 16.33 0.18
C ILE A 149 10.10 16.89 1.56
N LYS A 150 10.16 18.22 1.75
CA LYS A 150 9.73 18.86 3.01
C LYS A 150 8.22 18.93 3.09
N TYR A 151 7.68 18.93 4.30
CA TYR A 151 6.23 19.03 4.52
C TYR A 151 5.61 20.29 3.91
N ASN A 152 6.24 21.45 4.07
CA ASN A 152 5.73 22.72 3.52
C ASN A 152 5.68 22.74 1.99
N ASP A 153 6.57 22.02 1.32
CA ASP A 153 6.56 21.88 -0.13
C ASP A 153 5.52 20.83 -0.55
N PHE A 154 5.41 19.73 0.19
CA PHE A 154 4.45 18.67 -0.09
C PHE A 154 3.00 19.14 0.07
N ARG A 155 2.68 19.93 1.10
CA ARG A 155 1.29 20.28 1.45
C ARG A 155 0.58 21.10 0.37
N VAL A 156 1.33 21.90 -0.39
CA VAL A 156 0.80 22.78 -1.45
C VAL A 156 0.66 22.09 -2.81
N LEU A 157 1.17 20.86 -2.96
CA LEU A 157 1.06 20.11 -4.20
C LEU A 157 -0.40 19.74 -4.50
N PRO A 158 -0.78 19.63 -5.79
CA PRO A 158 -2.05 19.02 -6.16
C PRO A 158 -2.09 17.55 -5.71
N MET A 159 -3.31 17.02 -5.52
CA MET A 159 -3.49 15.66 -5.00
C MET A 159 -2.78 14.59 -5.84
N GLU A 160 -2.81 14.73 -7.16
CA GLU A 160 -2.14 13.82 -8.09
C GLU A 160 -0.63 13.71 -7.80
N GLU A 161 0.05 14.84 -7.63
CA GLU A 161 1.47 14.87 -7.30
C GLU A 161 1.75 14.36 -5.89
N LYS A 162 0.89 14.67 -4.91
CA LYS A 162 0.97 14.08 -3.57
C LYS A 162 0.91 12.55 -3.65
N MET A 163 -0.01 12.01 -4.44
CA MET A 163 -0.16 10.58 -4.64
C MET A 163 1.04 9.97 -5.33
N ARG A 164 1.70 10.65 -6.28
CA ARG A 164 2.96 10.19 -6.89
C ARG A 164 4.03 9.91 -5.83
N TYR A 165 4.31 10.87 -4.94
CA TYR A 165 5.26 10.68 -3.84
C TYR A 165 4.87 9.51 -2.92
N ILE A 166 3.58 9.40 -2.58
CA ILE A 166 3.06 8.32 -1.72
C ILE A 166 3.25 6.95 -2.39
N ARG A 167 3.00 6.86 -3.70
CA ARG A 167 3.17 5.63 -4.49
C ARG A 167 4.63 5.22 -4.59
N ASP A 168 5.53 6.15 -4.84
CA ASP A 168 6.97 5.86 -4.93
C ASP A 168 7.52 5.40 -3.58
N TYR A 169 7.10 6.05 -2.50
CA TYR A 169 7.38 5.58 -1.14
C TYR A 169 6.83 4.17 -0.89
N ALA A 170 5.58 3.88 -1.27
CA ALA A 170 4.99 2.56 -1.10
C ALA A 170 5.75 1.49 -1.90
N ARG A 171 6.15 1.80 -3.15
CA ARG A 171 6.96 0.92 -4.01
C ARG A 171 8.32 0.61 -3.40
N SER A 172 8.99 1.61 -2.81
CA SER A 172 10.31 1.40 -2.16
C SER A 172 10.29 0.41 -0.99
N ARG A 173 9.10 0.13 -0.42
CA ARG A 173 8.90 -0.78 0.71
C ARG A 173 8.50 -2.20 0.30
N LEU A 174 8.21 -2.44 -0.97
CA LEU A 174 7.84 -3.76 -1.48
C LEU A 174 9.03 -4.71 -1.41
N LYS A 175 8.79 -5.93 -0.90
CA LYS A 175 9.77 -7.01 -1.01
C LYS A 175 9.78 -7.58 -2.43
N LYS A 176 10.84 -8.33 -2.76
CA LYS A 176 10.92 -9.06 -4.02
C LYS A 176 9.71 -9.99 -4.16
N GLY A 177 8.87 -9.75 -5.17
CA GLY A 177 7.64 -10.50 -5.44
C GLY A 177 6.36 -9.86 -4.90
N GLU A 178 6.43 -8.79 -4.11
CA GLU A 178 5.24 -8.01 -3.71
C GLU A 178 4.87 -7.01 -4.81
N ARG A 179 3.57 -6.73 -4.95
CA ARG A 179 2.98 -5.82 -5.94
C ARG A 179 1.92 -4.93 -5.30
N LEU A 180 1.79 -3.70 -5.79
CA LEU A 180 0.69 -2.81 -5.41
C LEU A 180 -0.53 -3.18 -6.26
N TRP A 181 -1.67 -3.49 -5.63
CA TRP A 181 -2.89 -3.89 -6.35
C TRP A 181 -3.83 -2.73 -6.69
N TRP A 182 -3.54 -1.49 -6.28
CA TRP A 182 -4.48 -0.35 -6.41
C TRP A 182 -3.83 1.02 -6.68
N LEU A 183 -2.54 1.06 -7.00
CA LEU A 183 -1.78 2.31 -7.11
C LEU A 183 -1.03 2.45 -8.45
N GLU A 184 -1.63 1.97 -9.53
CA GLU A 184 -1.17 2.28 -10.88
C GLU A 184 -2.00 3.45 -11.43
N ASP A 185 -1.49 4.69 -11.33
CA ASP A 185 -1.70 5.65 -12.42
C ASP A 185 -0.59 5.37 -13.41
N ASN A 186 -0.89 4.58 -14.44
CA ASN A 186 -0.22 4.76 -15.71
C ASN A 186 -1.22 5.56 -16.54
N GLU A 187 -0.93 6.85 -16.79
CA GLU A 187 -1.69 7.64 -17.76
C GLU A 187 -1.63 7.02 -19.17
N ASP A 188 -0.65 6.14 -19.41
CA ASP A 188 -0.41 5.42 -20.66
C ASP A 188 -0.73 3.91 -20.63
N ALA A 189 -1.23 3.34 -19.51
CA ALA A 189 -1.64 1.94 -19.53
C ALA A 189 -3.10 1.84 -20.01
N GLU A 190 -3.30 1.21 -21.17
CA GLU A 190 -4.62 0.78 -21.64
C GLU A 190 -5.33 -0.21 -20.67
N HIS A 191 -4.68 -0.59 -19.57
CA HIS A 191 -5.22 -1.48 -18.54
C HIS A 191 -6.10 -0.71 -17.54
N THR A 192 -7.25 -0.23 -18.02
CA THR A 192 -8.30 0.27 -17.12
C THR A 192 -8.92 -0.92 -16.39
N LEU A 193 -8.47 -1.22 -15.17
CA LEU A 193 -9.07 -2.26 -14.35
C LEU A 193 -10.56 -1.96 -14.12
N PRO A 194 -11.44 -2.98 -14.16
CA PRO A 194 -12.80 -2.81 -13.69
C PRO A 194 -12.77 -2.34 -12.23
N ILE A 195 -13.53 -1.28 -11.91
CA ILE A 195 -13.65 -0.73 -10.55
C ILE A 195 -14.08 -1.81 -9.53
N GLN A 196 -14.79 -2.84 -10.01
CA GLN A 196 -15.24 -3.97 -9.19
C GLN A 196 -14.29 -5.16 -9.33
N ALA A 197 -13.78 -5.64 -8.19
CA ALA A 197 -13.09 -6.92 -8.14
C ALA A 197 -14.04 -8.06 -8.53
N ARG A 198 -13.61 -8.89 -9.48
CA ARG A 198 -14.40 -10.03 -10.00
C ARG A 198 -13.83 -11.34 -9.45
N LEU A 199 -14.69 -12.32 -9.25
CA LEU A 199 -14.24 -13.66 -8.88
C LEU A 199 -13.91 -14.44 -10.16
N TYR A 200 -12.77 -15.12 -10.19
CA TYR A 200 -12.40 -15.97 -11.34
C TYR A 200 -13.51 -17.00 -11.65
N THR A 201 -14.17 -17.53 -10.61
CA THR A 201 -15.24 -18.53 -10.74
C THR A 201 -16.46 -18.01 -11.49
N THR A 202 -16.72 -16.71 -11.50
CA THR A 202 -17.87 -16.09 -12.16
C THR A 202 -17.62 -15.73 -13.63
N LEU A 203 -16.38 -15.85 -14.12
CA LEU A 203 -16.00 -15.51 -15.50
C LEU A 203 -16.51 -16.54 -16.52
N SER A 204 -16.61 -16.13 -17.80
CA SER A 204 -16.94 -17.04 -18.89
C SER A 204 -15.83 -18.07 -19.12
N THR A 205 -16.14 -19.17 -19.79
CA THR A 205 -15.14 -20.20 -20.10
C THR A 205 -14.04 -19.65 -21.02
N GLU A 206 -14.39 -18.81 -22.01
CA GLU A 206 -13.37 -18.20 -22.89
C GLU A 206 -12.44 -17.28 -22.09
N GLU A 207 -13.01 -16.43 -21.24
CA GLU A 207 -12.23 -15.49 -20.42
C GLU A 207 -11.32 -16.23 -19.44
N LYS A 208 -11.82 -17.28 -18.79
CA LYS A 208 -11.01 -18.16 -17.93
C LYS A 208 -9.83 -18.75 -18.69
N THR A 209 -10.05 -19.22 -19.91
CA THR A 209 -9.02 -19.87 -20.74
C THR A 209 -7.95 -18.86 -21.13
N LYS A 210 -8.35 -17.68 -21.61
CA LYS A 210 -7.46 -16.57 -21.95
C LYS A 210 -6.60 -16.14 -20.75
N LEU A 211 -7.24 -15.81 -19.63
CA LEU A 211 -6.52 -15.36 -18.42
C LEU A 211 -5.58 -16.42 -17.86
N ARG A 212 -5.95 -17.71 -17.95
CA ARG A 212 -5.07 -18.81 -17.55
C ARG A 212 -3.84 -18.89 -18.47
N ALA A 213 -4.01 -18.74 -19.77
CA ALA A 213 -2.91 -18.78 -20.73
C ALA A 213 -1.92 -17.63 -20.51
N GLU A 214 -2.41 -16.40 -20.36
CA GLU A 214 -1.57 -15.23 -20.05
C GLU A 214 -0.78 -15.42 -18.74
N ALA A 215 -1.47 -15.86 -17.68
CA ALA A 215 -0.83 -16.08 -16.39
C ALA A 215 0.26 -17.16 -16.44
N VAL A 216 0.04 -18.24 -17.20
CA VAL A 216 1.05 -19.30 -17.38
C VAL A 216 2.25 -18.79 -18.16
N ILE A 217 2.03 -18.04 -19.24
CA ILE A 217 3.10 -17.47 -20.07
C ILE A 217 3.96 -16.52 -19.23
N LEU A 218 3.38 -15.65 -18.40
CA LEU A 218 4.19 -14.78 -17.55
C LEU A 218 4.89 -15.54 -16.41
N CYS A 219 4.30 -16.64 -15.93
CA CYS A 219 4.75 -17.32 -14.71
C CYS A 219 5.21 -18.78 -14.93
N PRO A 220 6.40 -19.03 -15.51
CA PRO A 220 6.95 -20.39 -15.69
C PRO A 220 7.04 -21.21 -14.38
N SER A 221 7.11 -20.55 -13.21
CA SER A 221 7.08 -21.19 -11.89
C SER A 221 5.92 -22.18 -11.71
N ILE A 222 4.85 -22.07 -12.49
CA ILE A 222 3.70 -22.96 -12.47
C ILE A 222 4.05 -24.44 -12.74
N VAL A 223 5.20 -24.74 -13.36
CA VAL A 223 5.63 -26.13 -13.62
C VAL A 223 6.47 -26.73 -12.48
N LYS A 224 6.80 -25.94 -11.44
CA LYS A 224 7.51 -26.43 -10.24
C LYS A 224 6.78 -27.60 -9.59
N SER A 225 7.53 -28.40 -8.81
CA SER A 225 6.97 -29.51 -8.02
C SER A 225 5.74 -29.08 -7.22
N GLY A 226 4.74 -29.96 -7.12
CA GLY A 226 3.52 -29.73 -6.33
C GLY A 226 3.76 -29.48 -4.83
N ARG A 227 4.98 -29.73 -4.33
CA ARG A 227 5.41 -29.42 -2.95
C ARG A 227 5.84 -27.96 -2.77
N SER A 228 6.00 -27.20 -3.85
CA SER A 228 6.36 -25.78 -3.80
C SER A 228 5.16 -24.96 -3.30
N LYS A 229 5.36 -24.22 -2.21
CA LYS A 229 4.28 -23.49 -1.52
C LYS A 229 3.81 -22.24 -2.25
N ASN A 230 4.63 -21.68 -3.15
CA ASN A 230 4.43 -20.36 -3.77
C ASN A 230 4.40 -20.40 -5.30
N LYS A 231 4.25 -21.58 -5.91
CA LYS A 231 4.32 -21.73 -7.37
C LYS A 231 3.17 -21.06 -8.14
N TYR A 232 2.08 -20.69 -7.44
CA TYR A 232 0.89 -20.05 -8.01
C TYR A 232 0.83 -18.55 -7.73
N ASP A 233 1.71 -18.01 -6.87
CA ASP A 233 1.58 -16.67 -6.30
C ASP A 233 1.66 -15.59 -7.39
N ASP A 234 2.66 -15.68 -8.28
CA ASP A 234 2.84 -14.72 -9.37
C ASP A 234 1.65 -14.71 -10.35
N ALA A 235 1.08 -15.89 -10.62
CA ALA A 235 -0.10 -16.03 -11.48
C ALA A 235 -1.35 -15.44 -10.82
N VAL A 236 -1.53 -15.62 -9.52
CA VAL A 236 -2.64 -15.01 -8.77
C VAL A 236 -2.48 -13.50 -8.69
N LEU A 237 -1.27 -13.02 -8.44
CA LEU A 237 -0.97 -11.60 -8.42
C LEU A 237 -1.20 -10.95 -9.78
N TYR A 238 -0.81 -11.61 -10.89
CA TYR A 238 -1.11 -11.13 -12.25
C TYR A 238 -2.62 -10.93 -12.46
N LEU A 239 -3.42 -11.94 -12.14
CA LEU A 239 -4.88 -11.87 -12.29
C LEU A 239 -5.50 -10.77 -11.44
N LEU A 240 -4.98 -10.56 -10.22
CA LEU A 240 -5.46 -9.52 -9.33
C LEU A 240 -5.07 -8.12 -9.83
N THR A 241 -3.80 -7.90 -10.12
CA THR A 241 -3.23 -6.59 -10.43
C THR A 241 -3.61 -6.09 -11.82
N TYR A 242 -3.65 -6.96 -12.83
CA TYR A 242 -3.89 -6.53 -14.24
C TYR A 242 -5.31 -6.79 -14.72
N HIS A 243 -6.08 -7.63 -14.03
CA HIS A 243 -7.45 -7.95 -14.43
C HIS A 243 -8.50 -7.68 -13.35
N GLY A 244 -8.08 -7.31 -12.13
CA GLY A 244 -9.00 -7.14 -11.00
C GLY A 244 -9.70 -8.45 -10.62
N VAL A 245 -9.11 -9.60 -10.97
CA VAL A 245 -9.71 -10.93 -10.80
C VAL A 245 -9.10 -11.64 -9.61
N ILE A 246 -9.93 -11.95 -8.62
CA ILE A 246 -9.55 -12.75 -7.46
C ILE A 246 -9.68 -14.23 -7.82
N CYS A 247 -8.55 -14.95 -7.79
CA CYS A 247 -8.46 -16.38 -8.05
C CYS A 247 -8.13 -17.17 -6.78
N HIS A 248 -9.13 -17.42 -5.94
CA HIS A 248 -8.95 -18.12 -4.66
C HIS A 248 -8.68 -19.63 -4.82
N GLN A 249 -8.96 -20.20 -5.99
CA GLN A 249 -8.84 -21.61 -6.34
C GLN A 249 -7.66 -21.90 -7.28
N ALA A 250 -6.63 -21.05 -7.29
CA ALA A 250 -5.53 -21.08 -8.26
C ALA A 250 -4.86 -22.46 -8.40
N ARG A 251 -4.64 -23.18 -7.30
CA ARG A 251 -4.07 -24.54 -7.34
C ARG A 251 -4.89 -25.47 -8.24
N ASP A 252 -6.20 -25.45 -8.08
CA ASP A 252 -7.10 -26.39 -8.73
C ASP A 252 -7.20 -26.11 -10.25
N LEU A 253 -6.89 -24.88 -10.69
CA LEU A 253 -6.77 -24.52 -12.12
C LEU A 253 -5.65 -25.26 -12.86
N PHE A 254 -4.73 -25.89 -12.13
CA PHE A 254 -3.54 -26.51 -12.71
C PHE A 254 -3.31 -27.95 -12.25
N SER A 255 -4.05 -28.41 -11.25
CA SER A 255 -3.90 -29.75 -10.68
C SER A 255 -5.21 -30.53 -10.49
N ALA A 256 -6.38 -29.97 -10.78
CA ALA A 256 -7.64 -30.70 -10.66
C ALA A 256 -7.87 -31.63 -11.86
N GLY A 257 -8.48 -32.79 -11.60
CA GLY A 257 -8.82 -33.76 -12.64
C GLY A 257 -9.75 -33.20 -13.72
N SER A 258 -10.73 -32.37 -13.35
CA SER A 258 -11.61 -31.69 -14.32
C SER A 258 -10.88 -30.71 -15.26
N VAL A 259 -9.64 -30.34 -14.92
CA VAL A 259 -8.83 -29.39 -15.71
C VAL A 259 -7.72 -30.11 -16.49
N ALA A 260 -7.19 -31.20 -15.95
CA ALA A 260 -6.13 -32.00 -16.57
C ALA A 260 -6.65 -33.23 -17.34
N ASN A 261 -7.92 -33.60 -17.17
CA ASN A 261 -8.54 -34.77 -17.76
C ASN A 261 -10.05 -34.54 -17.95
N PRO A 262 -10.45 -33.63 -18.86
CA PRO A 262 -11.85 -33.29 -19.08
C PRO A 262 -12.66 -34.47 -19.63
N ASP A 263 -12.01 -35.37 -20.38
CA ASP A 263 -12.63 -36.55 -21.00
C ASP A 263 -12.69 -37.76 -20.04
N ASN A 264 -12.14 -37.60 -18.82
CA ASN A 264 -12.13 -38.60 -17.75
C ASN A 264 -11.57 -39.95 -18.21
N ASP A 265 -10.45 -39.92 -18.94
CA ASP A 265 -9.71 -41.12 -19.36
C ASP A 265 -8.87 -41.71 -18.21
N ASP A 266 -8.66 -43.03 -18.21
CA ASP A 266 -7.80 -43.72 -17.22
C ASP A 266 -6.32 -43.70 -17.62
N GLU A 267 -5.95 -42.91 -18.63
CA GLU A 267 -4.56 -42.71 -18.98
C GLU A 267 -3.95 -41.88 -17.85
N GLY A 268 -3.05 -42.45 -17.04
CA GLY A 268 -2.34 -41.67 -16.03
C GLY A 268 -1.50 -40.53 -16.64
N GLY A 269 -0.91 -39.66 -15.81
CA GLY A 269 0.03 -38.66 -16.31
C GLY A 269 0.28 -37.49 -15.38
N ILE A 270 1.07 -36.54 -15.86
CA ILE A 270 1.37 -35.30 -15.15
C ILE A 270 0.24 -34.31 -15.40
N TYR A 271 -0.53 -34.01 -14.36
CA TYR A 271 -1.76 -33.21 -14.49
C TYR A 271 -1.49 -31.79 -15.01
N ILE A 272 -0.40 -31.17 -14.56
CA ILE A 272 -0.01 -29.84 -15.05
C ILE A 272 0.31 -29.88 -16.55
N GLU A 273 1.02 -30.91 -17.02
CA GLU A 273 1.35 -31.06 -18.45
C GLU A 273 0.07 -31.11 -19.29
N ARG A 274 -0.90 -31.95 -18.89
CA ARG A 274 -2.18 -32.07 -19.60
C ARG A 274 -2.98 -30.78 -19.57
N ALA A 275 -3.04 -30.12 -18.41
CA ALA A 275 -3.72 -28.84 -18.26
C ALA A 275 -3.12 -27.77 -19.17
N LEU A 276 -1.79 -27.75 -19.35
CA LEU A 276 -1.12 -26.80 -20.24
C LEU A 276 -1.32 -27.15 -21.72
N LYS A 277 -1.29 -28.44 -22.10
CA LYS A 277 -1.59 -28.89 -23.47
C LYS A 277 -2.97 -28.43 -23.96
N LEU A 278 -3.96 -28.42 -23.08
CA LEU A 278 -5.32 -28.00 -23.42
C LEU A 278 -5.44 -26.51 -23.75
N ILE A 279 -4.47 -25.68 -23.35
CA ILE A 279 -4.46 -24.23 -23.60
C ILE A 279 -3.23 -23.79 -24.39
N GLU A 280 -2.58 -24.72 -25.09
CA GLU A 280 -1.32 -24.47 -25.78
C GLU A 280 -1.49 -23.39 -26.88
N ASN A 281 -2.63 -23.40 -27.57
CA ASN A 281 -2.92 -22.41 -28.60
C ASN A 281 -3.09 -21.01 -27.99
N GLU A 282 -3.86 -20.89 -26.92
CA GLU A 282 -4.09 -19.64 -26.21
C GLU A 282 -2.80 -19.11 -25.58
N MET A 283 -1.90 -19.99 -25.15
CA MET A 283 -0.56 -19.61 -24.67
C MET A 283 0.29 -19.03 -25.80
N ILE A 284 0.22 -19.58 -27.02
CA ILE A 284 0.90 -19.01 -28.20
C ILE A 284 0.31 -17.64 -28.53
N GLU A 285 -1.01 -17.50 -28.52
CA GLU A 285 -1.67 -16.21 -28.76
C GLU A 285 -1.30 -15.17 -27.71
N ALA A 286 -1.25 -15.56 -26.43
CA ALA A 286 -0.81 -14.69 -25.34
C ALA A 286 0.64 -14.25 -25.52
N ALA A 287 1.55 -15.19 -25.84
CA ALA A 287 2.94 -14.87 -26.12
C ALA A 287 3.10 -13.84 -27.26
N LEU A 288 2.26 -13.92 -28.29
CA LEU A 288 2.32 -13.00 -29.43
C LEU A 288 1.75 -11.61 -29.14
N ASN A 289 0.66 -11.53 -28.38
CA ASN A 289 -0.16 -10.32 -28.28
C ASN A 289 0.03 -9.52 -26.99
N MET A 290 0.63 -10.10 -25.94
CA MET A 290 0.84 -9.39 -24.67
C MET A 290 1.92 -8.31 -24.77
N ASP A 291 1.73 -7.23 -24.03
CA ASP A 291 2.65 -6.10 -23.95
C ASP A 291 4.03 -6.52 -23.45
N ASP A 292 5.09 -5.95 -24.05
CA ASP A 292 6.47 -6.30 -23.71
C ASP A 292 6.86 -5.91 -22.27
N ASP A 293 6.25 -4.85 -21.74
CA ASP A 293 6.46 -4.38 -20.37
C ASP A 293 6.13 -5.47 -19.32
N LEU A 294 5.12 -6.31 -19.59
CA LEU A 294 4.79 -7.44 -18.72
C LEU A 294 5.92 -8.48 -18.70
N PHE A 295 6.63 -8.70 -19.81
CA PHE A 295 7.76 -9.62 -19.85
C PHE A 295 8.99 -9.02 -19.16
N ILE A 296 9.26 -7.72 -19.34
CA ILE A 296 10.31 -7.03 -18.59
C ILE A 296 10.04 -7.16 -17.09
N GLU A 297 8.80 -7.00 -16.66
CA GLU A 297 8.42 -7.09 -15.26
C GLU A 297 8.54 -8.53 -14.69
N TYR A 298 7.96 -9.52 -15.37
CA TYR A 298 7.86 -10.89 -14.85
C TYR A 298 9.11 -11.73 -15.13
N TRP A 299 9.79 -11.49 -16.25
CA TRP A 299 10.97 -12.25 -16.65
C TRP A 299 12.29 -11.51 -16.38
N GLY A 300 12.23 -10.19 -16.19
CA GLY A 300 13.41 -9.33 -16.01
C GLY A 300 14.11 -8.98 -17.32
N GLU A 301 13.53 -9.31 -18.47
CA GLU A 301 14.12 -9.13 -19.79
C GLU A 301 13.03 -8.95 -20.86
N SER A 302 13.31 -8.10 -21.86
CA SER A 302 12.49 -7.96 -23.07
C SER A 302 12.78 -9.11 -24.03
N VAL A 303 11.75 -9.69 -24.64
CA VAL A 303 11.87 -10.84 -25.55
C VAL A 303 10.93 -10.64 -26.73
N PRO A 304 11.43 -10.71 -27.98
CA PRO A 304 10.58 -10.59 -29.17
C PRO A 304 9.43 -11.62 -29.16
N PRO A 305 8.22 -11.25 -29.59
CA PRO A 305 7.03 -12.12 -29.57
C PRO A 305 7.27 -13.54 -30.09
N GLU A 306 8.01 -13.68 -31.19
CA GLU A 306 8.31 -14.95 -31.85
C GLU A 306 9.29 -15.85 -31.06
N GLN A 307 10.00 -15.31 -30.07
CA GLN A 307 10.96 -16.02 -29.24
C GLN A 307 10.44 -16.34 -27.83
N ARG A 308 9.31 -15.73 -27.44
CA ARG A 308 8.76 -15.85 -26.07
C ARG A 308 8.44 -17.29 -25.68
N ILE A 309 7.91 -18.12 -26.58
CA ILE A 309 7.64 -19.54 -26.28
C ILE A 309 8.95 -20.31 -26.01
N GLY A 310 9.98 -20.13 -26.83
CA GLY A 310 11.28 -20.75 -26.60
C GLY A 310 11.90 -20.30 -25.27
N LYS A 311 11.82 -19.00 -24.96
CA LYS A 311 12.30 -18.46 -23.69
C LYS A 311 11.51 -18.95 -22.49
N TRP A 312 10.20 -19.08 -22.64
CA TRP A 312 9.33 -19.66 -21.62
C TRP A 312 9.72 -21.11 -21.33
N LEU A 313 9.97 -21.93 -22.37
CA LEU A 313 10.44 -23.29 -22.24
C LEU A 313 11.78 -23.39 -21.50
N GLU A 314 12.74 -22.53 -21.83
CA GLU A 314 14.04 -22.45 -21.11
C GLU A 314 13.83 -22.20 -19.62
N LYS A 315 13.00 -21.19 -19.27
CA LYS A 315 12.68 -20.86 -17.88
C LYS A 315 11.89 -21.97 -17.18
N ALA A 316 10.97 -22.63 -17.89
CA ALA A 316 10.13 -23.71 -17.38
C ALA A 316 10.96 -24.98 -17.10
N ASP A 317 11.82 -25.38 -18.03
CA ASP A 317 12.73 -26.52 -17.85
C ASP A 317 13.70 -26.30 -16.68
N ALA A 318 14.15 -25.06 -16.47
CA ALA A 318 15.04 -24.72 -15.36
C ALA A 318 14.38 -24.88 -13.97
N VAL A 319 13.04 -24.85 -13.89
CA VAL A 319 12.30 -24.92 -12.62
C VAL A 319 11.44 -26.17 -12.46
N ALA A 320 11.17 -26.91 -13.53
CA ALA A 320 10.52 -28.21 -13.49
C ALA A 320 11.46 -29.25 -12.84
N CYS A 321 10.90 -30.18 -12.08
CA CYS A 321 11.69 -31.21 -11.38
C CYS A 321 11.42 -32.62 -11.92
N ASP A 322 10.15 -32.94 -12.14
CA ASP A 322 9.69 -34.31 -12.40
C ASP A 322 9.45 -34.60 -13.90
N TRP A 323 9.64 -33.58 -14.75
CA TRP A 323 9.47 -33.64 -16.20
C TRP A 323 10.17 -32.45 -16.86
N MET A 324 10.21 -32.47 -18.20
CA MET A 324 10.87 -31.47 -19.01
C MET A 324 9.84 -30.87 -19.97
N PRO A 325 9.24 -29.71 -19.63
CA PRO A 325 8.26 -29.02 -20.47
C PRO A 325 8.58 -28.98 -21.97
N SER A 326 9.83 -28.71 -22.35
CA SER A 326 10.22 -28.63 -23.78
C SER A 326 10.12 -29.96 -24.55
N LYS A 327 10.07 -31.11 -23.86
CA LYS A 327 9.90 -32.43 -24.47
C LYS A 327 8.46 -32.78 -24.77
N SER A 328 7.49 -32.03 -24.26
CA SER A 328 6.08 -32.41 -24.37
C SER A 328 5.11 -31.26 -24.65
N LEU A 329 5.51 -30.01 -24.42
CA LEU A 329 4.76 -28.81 -24.79
C LEU A 329 5.41 -28.11 -25.98
N PHE A 330 4.61 -27.47 -26.83
CA PHE A 330 5.10 -26.61 -27.91
C PHE A 330 6.11 -27.32 -28.82
N LEU A 331 5.84 -28.59 -29.19
CA LEU A 331 6.81 -29.42 -29.93
C LEU A 331 7.29 -28.77 -31.25
N ARG A 332 6.49 -27.87 -31.84
CA ARG A 332 6.87 -27.10 -33.04
C ARG A 332 7.91 -25.99 -32.77
N TYR A 333 8.11 -25.63 -31.51
CA TYR A 333 9.03 -24.58 -31.03
C TYR A 333 10.23 -25.15 -30.26
N ALA A 334 10.23 -26.45 -29.95
CA ALA A 334 11.29 -27.11 -29.18
C ALA A 334 12.57 -27.42 -29.99
N GLU A 335 12.54 -27.29 -31.33
CA GLU A 335 13.64 -27.67 -32.24
C GLU A 335 14.44 -26.48 -32.84
N LYS A 336 14.57 -25.34 -32.14
CA LYS A 336 15.43 -24.23 -32.58
C LYS A 336 16.50 -23.84 -31.58
#